data_AF-A0A929DDM4-F1
#
_entry.id   AF-A0A929DDM4-F1
#
_cell.length_a   1.000
_cell.length_b   1.000
_cell.length_c   1.000
_cell.angle_alpha   90.00
_cell.angle_beta   90.00
_cell.angle_gamma   90.00
#
_symmetry.space_group_name_H-M   'P 1'
#
loop_
_entity.id
_entity.type
_entity.pdbx_description
1 polymer ?
#
loop_
_entity_poly.entity_id
_entity_poly.type
_entity_poly.pdbx_seq_one_letter_code
_entity_poly.pdbx_strand_id
1 'polypeptide(L)'
;MLIHGGSRGDKSKMDRYCPLFAQRGFVVSTINRRKGTGINPDEIEMLKEAYRALQDSHAALRFLVSNAKEYGIDTAAVFVGGVSGGALMSTGISYMNQQDFDNRYSMITDLFGRMDNSTNELNTKFTVKGVVDMWGQIPDTEFISFEEAQKIPIIMFHGTADSSRSPYEKSLQIAERYQNLGGCYQLHTKTGAGHTQGISKYYIAEKTGCFIKRILCDSCNSFETEVDNQNLKCNNGLFLDKTPLNRTYIKLDPTLLIHYSGTYRTIKKRKRKITIVVDNGQLFIHDKKSEFKAKLYPESENDFYIKEDNIQFSFHKNEKGKVTSLTFFIDAKEINAQKKK
;
A
#
# COMPACT_ATOMS: atom_id res chain seq x y z
N MET A 1 -1.47 7.26 -10.71
CA MET A 1 -2.25 6.02 -10.98
C MET A 1 -1.87 4.94 -9.95
N LEU A 2 -2.85 4.23 -9.38
CA LEU A 2 -2.64 3.18 -8.38
C LEU A 2 -3.05 1.80 -8.91
N ILE A 3 -2.20 0.79 -8.67
CA ILE A 3 -2.36 -0.56 -9.19
C ILE A 3 -2.53 -1.55 -8.03
N HIS A 4 -3.56 -2.38 -8.12
CA HIS A 4 -3.85 -3.37 -7.08
C HIS A 4 -2.88 -4.57 -7.13
N GLY A 5 -2.63 -5.13 -5.94
CA GLY A 5 -1.95 -6.40 -5.78
C GLY A 5 -2.88 -7.62 -5.91
N GLY A 6 -2.26 -8.80 -5.90
CA GLY A 6 -2.93 -10.11 -5.83
C GLY A 6 -3.60 -10.58 -7.13
N SER A 7 -3.61 -11.90 -7.33
CA SER A 7 -4.21 -12.58 -8.49
C SER A 7 -5.75 -12.61 -8.47
N ARG A 8 -6.38 -12.29 -7.33
CA ARG A 8 -7.84 -12.31 -7.14
C ARG A 8 -8.42 -10.94 -6.74
N GLY A 9 -7.63 -9.87 -6.85
CA GLY A 9 -8.04 -8.49 -6.56
C GLY A 9 -8.61 -7.78 -7.79
N ASP A 10 -9.13 -6.58 -7.57
CA ASP A 10 -9.55 -5.63 -8.60
C ASP A 10 -9.21 -4.21 -8.14
N LYS A 11 -9.41 -3.23 -9.03
CA LYS A 11 -9.10 -1.82 -8.80
C LYS A 11 -9.66 -1.24 -7.49
N SER A 12 -10.79 -1.75 -7.00
CA SER A 12 -11.43 -1.26 -5.77
C SER A 12 -10.59 -1.48 -4.52
N LYS A 13 -9.60 -2.38 -4.57
CA LYS A 13 -8.64 -2.59 -3.47
C LYS A 13 -7.78 -1.37 -3.18
N MET A 14 -7.61 -0.49 -4.18
CA MET A 14 -6.83 0.73 -4.05
C MET A 14 -7.67 1.96 -3.70
N ASP A 15 -9.01 1.88 -3.78
CA ASP A 15 -9.92 3.01 -3.51
C ASP A 15 -9.72 3.65 -2.14
N ARG A 16 -9.27 2.86 -1.15
CA ARG A 16 -8.99 3.35 0.21
C ARG A 16 -7.91 4.44 0.29
N TYR A 17 -7.06 4.56 -0.74
CA TYR A 17 -6.02 5.58 -0.85
C TYR A 17 -6.47 6.81 -1.65
N CYS A 18 -7.45 6.65 -2.55
CA CYS A 18 -7.95 7.73 -3.41
C CYS A 18 -8.37 9.00 -2.64
N PRO A 19 -9.22 8.94 -1.59
CA PRO A 19 -9.59 10.16 -0.88
C PRO A 19 -8.40 10.79 -0.16
N LEU A 20 -7.44 9.99 0.33
CA LEU A 20 -6.26 10.51 1.03
C LEU A 20 -5.37 11.30 0.07
N PHE A 21 -5.15 10.80 -1.14
CA PHE A 21 -4.37 11.51 -2.14
C PHE A 21 -5.16 12.67 -2.78
N ALA A 22 -6.45 12.51 -3.02
CA ALA A 22 -7.30 13.57 -3.57
C ALA A 22 -7.36 14.79 -2.65
N GLN A 23 -7.48 14.58 -1.34
CA GLN A 23 -7.44 15.68 -0.37
C GLN A 23 -6.09 16.42 -0.36
N ARG A 24 -5.01 15.79 -0.85
CA ARG A 24 -3.67 16.41 -1.02
C ARG A 24 -3.49 17.07 -2.40
N GLY A 25 -4.56 17.19 -3.19
CA GLY A 25 -4.56 17.86 -4.49
C GLY A 25 -4.24 16.97 -5.69
N PHE A 26 -4.18 15.65 -5.53
CA PHE A 26 -3.87 14.74 -6.64
C PHE A 26 -5.13 14.26 -7.37
N VAL A 27 -5.05 14.15 -8.70
CA VAL A 27 -5.97 13.31 -9.48
C VAL A 27 -5.54 11.85 -9.32
N VAL A 28 -6.44 11.00 -8.83
CA VAL A 28 -6.13 9.61 -8.48
C VAL A 28 -7.00 8.66 -9.26
N SER A 29 -6.37 7.73 -9.98
CA SER A 29 -7.02 6.64 -10.70
C SER A 29 -6.60 5.28 -10.14
N THR A 30 -7.52 4.32 -10.16
CA THR A 30 -7.23 2.91 -9.87
C THR A 30 -7.61 2.07 -11.09
N ILE A 31 -6.74 1.12 -11.47
CA ILE A 31 -6.91 0.35 -12.71
C ILE A 31 -7.09 -1.14 -12.45
N ASN A 32 -7.88 -1.77 -13.31
CA ASN A 32 -7.84 -3.22 -13.48
C ASN A 32 -6.75 -3.56 -14.49
N ARG A 33 -6.21 -4.78 -14.36
CA ARG A 33 -5.26 -5.37 -15.31
C ARG A 33 -5.60 -6.84 -15.52
N ARG A 34 -5.22 -7.39 -16.67
CA ARG A 34 -5.26 -8.84 -16.92
C ARG A 34 -4.45 -9.54 -15.83
N LYS A 35 -5.02 -10.65 -15.38
CA LYS A 35 -4.51 -11.46 -14.27
C LYS A 35 -4.21 -12.85 -14.79
N GLY A 36 -3.23 -13.47 -14.15
CA GLY A 36 -2.96 -14.88 -14.30
C GLY A 36 -4.06 -15.80 -13.84
N THR A 37 -3.99 -17.05 -14.29
CA THR A 37 -4.91 -18.11 -13.83
C THR A 37 -4.67 -18.44 -12.35
N GLY A 38 -3.45 -18.17 -11.85
CA GLY A 38 -3.06 -18.35 -10.47
C GLY A 38 -2.92 -19.83 -10.05
N ILE A 39 -2.82 -20.74 -11.01
CA ILE A 39 -2.64 -22.18 -10.79
C ILE A 39 -1.16 -22.50 -11.06
N ASN A 40 -0.35 -22.61 -10.00
CA ASN A 40 1.08 -22.95 -10.02
C ASN A 40 1.81 -22.59 -11.33
N PRO A 41 1.82 -21.30 -11.73
CA PRO A 41 2.46 -20.92 -12.98
C PRO A 41 3.97 -21.16 -12.87
N ASP A 42 4.57 -21.68 -13.93
CA ASP A 42 6.01 -21.67 -14.09
C ASP A 42 6.52 -20.25 -14.35
N GLU A 43 7.84 -20.09 -14.44
CA GLU A 43 8.46 -18.78 -14.63
C GLU A 43 8.03 -18.10 -15.93
N ILE A 44 7.87 -18.86 -17.02
CA ILE A 44 7.49 -18.33 -18.33
C ILE A 44 6.03 -17.88 -18.31
N GLU A 45 5.12 -18.64 -17.72
CA GLU A 45 3.74 -18.22 -17.53
C GLU A 45 3.64 -16.98 -16.63
N MET A 46 4.44 -16.91 -15.55
CA MET A 46 4.53 -15.70 -14.73
C MET A 46 5.02 -14.49 -15.53
N LEU A 47 6.01 -14.66 -16.41
CA LEU A 47 6.50 -13.61 -17.30
C LEU A 47 5.42 -13.14 -18.28
N LYS A 48 4.71 -14.07 -18.94
CA LYS A 48 3.60 -13.75 -19.87
C LYS A 48 2.44 -13.06 -19.15
N GLU A 49 2.14 -13.46 -17.92
CA GLU A 49 1.14 -12.80 -17.08
C GLU A 49 1.57 -11.37 -16.70
N ALA A 50 2.81 -11.18 -16.28
CA ALA A 50 3.37 -9.86 -15.96
C ALA A 50 3.38 -8.94 -17.18
N TYR A 51 3.80 -9.45 -18.35
CA TYR A 51 3.86 -8.68 -19.59
C TYR A 51 2.47 -8.16 -20.03
N ARG A 52 1.45 -9.02 -20.03
CA ARG A 52 0.06 -8.60 -20.35
C ARG A 52 -0.49 -7.60 -19.34
N ALA A 53 -0.16 -7.78 -18.07
CA ALA A 53 -0.54 -6.84 -17.02
C ALA A 53 0.15 -5.48 -17.18
N LEU A 54 1.39 -5.47 -17.68
CA LEU A 54 2.15 -4.27 -17.97
C LEU A 54 1.61 -3.54 -19.21
N GLN A 55 1.27 -4.27 -20.29
CA GLN A 55 0.55 -3.73 -21.45
C GLN A 55 -0.73 -2.98 -21.05
N ASP A 56 -1.54 -3.58 -20.15
CA ASP A 56 -2.78 -2.94 -19.69
C ASP A 56 -2.50 -1.68 -18.87
N SER A 57 -1.42 -1.68 -18.10
CA SER A 57 -1.02 -0.53 -17.29
C SER A 57 -0.49 0.61 -18.16
N HIS A 58 0.29 0.30 -19.22
CA HIS A 58 0.68 1.28 -20.24
C HIS A 58 -0.55 1.83 -20.96
N ALA A 59 -1.47 0.97 -21.41
CA ALA A 59 -2.71 1.39 -22.07
C ALA A 59 -3.56 2.32 -21.20
N ALA A 60 -3.65 2.05 -19.90
CA ALA A 60 -4.34 2.93 -18.96
C ALA A 60 -3.65 4.29 -18.81
N LEU A 61 -2.32 4.34 -18.77
CA LEU A 61 -1.58 5.62 -18.78
C LEU A 61 -1.79 6.39 -20.08
N ARG A 62 -1.73 5.72 -21.24
CA ARG A 62 -2.03 6.36 -22.53
C ARG A 62 -3.44 6.93 -22.57
N PHE A 63 -4.43 6.22 -22.02
CA PHE A 63 -5.79 6.72 -21.87
C PHE A 63 -5.85 7.97 -20.99
N LEU A 64 -5.25 7.92 -19.79
CA LEU A 64 -5.26 9.05 -18.85
C LEU A 64 -4.58 10.29 -19.44
N VAL A 65 -3.43 10.12 -20.09
CA VAL A 65 -2.69 11.22 -20.72
C VAL A 65 -3.42 11.77 -21.95
N SER A 66 -4.03 10.91 -22.77
CA SER A 66 -4.84 11.37 -23.92
C SER A 66 -6.09 12.15 -23.50
N ASN A 67 -6.61 11.89 -22.30
CA ASN A 67 -7.77 12.57 -21.73
C ASN A 67 -7.39 13.54 -20.61
N ALA A 68 -6.13 14.01 -20.58
CA ALA A 68 -5.61 14.81 -19.48
C ALA A 68 -6.41 16.09 -19.24
N LYS A 69 -6.87 16.75 -20.31
CA LYS A 69 -7.71 17.96 -20.22
C LYS A 69 -9.06 17.70 -19.54
N GLU A 70 -9.71 16.57 -19.84
CA GLU A 70 -11.00 16.20 -19.25
C GLU A 70 -10.87 15.92 -17.75
N TYR A 71 -9.80 15.23 -17.36
CA TYR A 71 -9.58 14.82 -15.97
C TYR A 71 -8.73 15.78 -15.14
N GLY A 72 -8.28 16.91 -15.71
CA GLY A 72 -7.41 17.87 -15.03
C GLY A 72 -6.04 17.29 -14.65
N ILE A 73 -5.48 16.43 -15.48
CA ILE A 73 -4.19 15.75 -15.22
C ILE A 73 -3.04 16.63 -15.74
N ASP A 74 -2.08 16.92 -14.87
CA ASP A 74 -0.77 17.43 -15.29
C ASP A 74 0.09 16.26 -15.78
N THR A 75 0.31 16.20 -17.09
CA THR A 75 1.08 15.12 -17.73
C THR A 75 2.58 15.20 -17.45
N ALA A 76 3.09 16.33 -16.92
CA ALA A 76 4.47 16.46 -16.45
C ALA A 76 4.66 15.93 -15.02
N ALA A 77 3.57 15.61 -14.30
CA ALA A 77 3.58 15.19 -12.90
C ALA A 77 2.83 13.84 -12.71
N VAL A 78 3.17 12.85 -13.53
CA VAL A 78 2.56 11.51 -13.46
C VAL A 78 3.33 10.62 -12.49
N PHE A 79 2.65 10.13 -11.46
CA PHE A 79 3.19 9.17 -10.49
C PHE A 79 2.45 7.84 -10.60
N VAL A 80 3.17 6.73 -10.48
CA VAL A 80 2.61 5.37 -10.44
C VAL A 80 2.92 4.72 -9.11
N GLY A 81 1.98 3.91 -8.63
CA GLY A 81 2.20 3.18 -7.39
C GLY A 81 1.28 2.00 -7.24
N GLY A 82 1.58 1.11 -6.31
CA GLY A 82 0.77 -0.08 -6.13
C GLY A 82 1.18 -0.92 -4.94
N VAL A 83 0.37 -1.93 -4.65
CA VAL A 83 0.64 -2.87 -3.55
C VAL A 83 1.08 -4.21 -4.13
N SER A 84 2.15 -4.81 -3.61
CA SER A 84 2.59 -6.16 -3.97
C SER A 84 2.77 -6.31 -5.49
N GLY A 85 2.06 -7.23 -6.15
CA GLY A 85 2.07 -7.33 -7.61
C GLY A 85 1.68 -6.05 -8.37
N GLY A 86 1.01 -5.09 -7.74
CA GLY A 86 0.79 -3.75 -8.32
C GLY A 86 2.01 -2.83 -8.21
N ALA A 87 2.82 -2.98 -7.17
CA ALA A 87 4.13 -2.32 -7.08
C ALA A 87 5.09 -2.88 -8.13
N LEU A 88 5.08 -4.20 -8.37
CA LEU A 88 5.80 -4.82 -9.49
C LEU A 88 5.42 -4.22 -10.85
N MET A 89 4.14 -3.91 -11.07
CA MET A 89 3.74 -3.19 -12.29
C MET A 89 4.23 -1.75 -12.27
N SER A 90 4.25 -1.09 -11.11
CA SER A 90 4.69 0.30 -11.00
C SER A 90 6.19 0.45 -11.29
N THR A 91 7.01 -0.46 -10.78
CA THR A 91 8.44 -0.55 -11.11
C THR A 91 8.64 -0.98 -12.56
N GLY A 92 7.88 -1.97 -13.05
CA GLY A 92 7.91 -2.40 -14.45
C GLY A 92 7.62 -1.29 -15.46
N ILE A 93 6.60 -0.45 -15.22
CA ILE A 93 6.28 0.70 -16.08
C ILE A 93 7.44 1.70 -16.15
N SER A 94 8.19 1.81 -15.05
CA SER A 94 9.14 2.91 -14.85
C SER A 94 10.56 2.56 -15.30
N TYR A 95 10.92 1.28 -15.26
CA TYR A 95 12.31 0.84 -15.44
C TYR A 95 12.47 -0.30 -16.45
N MET A 96 11.39 -0.92 -16.93
CA MET A 96 11.49 -2.01 -17.90
C MET A 96 11.01 -1.56 -19.27
N ASN A 97 11.71 -1.99 -20.30
CA ASN A 97 11.38 -1.71 -21.69
C ASN A 97 11.08 -3.01 -22.46
N GLN A 98 10.69 -2.88 -23.72
CA GLN A 98 10.36 -4.02 -24.57
C GLN A 98 11.51 -5.02 -24.72
N GLN A 99 12.74 -4.54 -24.88
CA GLN A 99 13.92 -5.38 -25.09
C GLN A 99 14.21 -6.26 -23.86
N ASP A 100 13.95 -5.76 -22.66
CA ASP A 100 14.12 -6.55 -21.42
C ASP A 100 13.22 -7.79 -21.42
N PHE A 101 12.00 -7.66 -21.94
CA PHE A 101 11.08 -8.79 -22.09
C PHE A 101 11.46 -9.70 -23.25
N ASP A 102 11.84 -9.14 -24.40
CA ASP A 102 12.26 -9.92 -25.57
C ASP A 102 13.53 -10.76 -25.25
N ASN A 103 14.45 -10.24 -24.44
CA ASN A 103 15.65 -10.95 -23.98
C ASN A 103 15.31 -12.13 -23.07
N ARG A 104 14.25 -12.02 -22.25
CA ARG A 104 13.82 -13.08 -21.33
C ARG A 104 12.94 -14.12 -22.02
N TYR A 105 12.18 -13.71 -23.03
CA TYR A 105 11.36 -14.61 -23.84
C TYR A 105 11.11 -14.00 -25.22
N SER A 106 11.90 -14.42 -26.21
CA SER A 106 11.91 -13.83 -27.55
C SER A 106 10.56 -13.86 -28.28
N MET A 107 9.69 -14.81 -27.97
CA MET A 107 8.36 -14.93 -28.57
C MET A 107 7.30 -14.00 -27.93
N ILE A 108 7.65 -13.24 -26.87
CA ILE A 108 6.66 -12.47 -26.11
C ILE A 108 5.94 -11.42 -26.97
N THR A 109 6.68 -10.73 -27.84
CA THR A 109 6.14 -9.72 -28.75
C THR A 109 5.26 -10.35 -29.82
N ASP A 110 5.66 -11.48 -30.39
CA ASP A 110 4.87 -12.17 -31.43
C ASP A 110 3.53 -12.69 -30.87
N LEU A 111 3.53 -13.14 -29.60
CA LEU A 111 2.33 -13.67 -28.96
C LEU A 111 1.33 -12.61 -28.53
N PHE A 112 1.79 -11.42 -28.13
CA PHE A 112 0.93 -10.44 -27.44
C PHE A 112 1.02 -9.02 -28.00
N GLY A 113 1.85 -8.76 -29.01
CA GLY A 113 2.16 -7.42 -29.48
C GLY A 113 3.09 -6.65 -28.53
N ARG A 114 3.44 -5.41 -28.88
CA ARG A 114 4.38 -4.58 -28.11
C ARG A 114 3.70 -3.91 -26.92
N MET A 115 4.48 -3.56 -25.91
CA MET A 115 4.00 -2.93 -24.68
C MET A 115 3.28 -1.59 -24.92
N ASP A 116 3.83 -0.78 -25.84
CA ASP A 116 3.41 0.61 -26.03
C ASP A 116 2.26 0.80 -27.03
N ASN A 117 1.77 -0.27 -27.67
CA ASN A 117 0.68 -0.20 -28.64
C ASN A 117 -0.39 -1.30 -28.48
N SER A 118 -0.29 -2.16 -27.47
CA SER A 118 -1.32 -3.17 -27.17
C SER A 118 -2.43 -2.65 -26.26
N THR A 119 -3.57 -3.34 -26.28
CA THR A 119 -4.79 -3.11 -25.44
C THR A 119 -5.67 -1.91 -25.84
N ASN A 120 -5.14 -0.85 -26.46
CA ASN A 120 -5.93 0.22 -27.08
C ASN A 120 -5.18 0.87 -28.26
N GLU A 121 -5.90 1.63 -29.10
CA GLU A 121 -5.35 2.28 -30.30
C GLU A 121 -4.59 3.60 -30.01
N LEU A 122 -4.51 4.00 -28.75
CA LEU A 122 -3.84 5.23 -28.34
C LEU A 122 -2.33 5.03 -28.39
N ASN A 123 -1.61 5.98 -29.00
CA ASN A 123 -0.14 5.97 -29.12
C ASN A 123 0.54 7.13 -28.37
N THR A 124 -0.24 7.86 -27.55
CA THR A 124 0.25 8.98 -26.75
C THR A 124 1.34 8.52 -25.78
N LYS A 125 2.48 9.22 -25.80
CA LYS A 125 3.58 8.93 -24.88
C LYS A 125 3.30 9.51 -23.49
N PHE A 126 3.91 8.90 -22.48
CA PHE A 126 3.86 9.37 -21.10
C PHE A 126 5.24 9.22 -20.46
N THR A 127 5.47 9.95 -19.37
CA THR A 127 6.68 9.86 -18.56
C THR A 127 6.28 9.72 -17.09
N VAL A 128 6.95 8.84 -16.36
CA VAL A 128 6.76 8.70 -14.91
C VAL A 128 7.75 9.61 -14.18
N LYS A 129 7.24 10.45 -13.26
CA LYS A 129 8.04 11.37 -12.44
C LYS A 129 8.41 10.81 -11.07
N GLY A 130 7.82 9.67 -10.68
CA GLY A 130 8.20 8.95 -9.47
C GLY A 130 7.33 7.73 -9.19
N VAL A 131 7.86 6.84 -8.35
CA VAL A 131 7.25 5.53 -8.05
C VAL A 131 6.93 5.40 -6.57
N VAL A 132 5.75 4.85 -6.26
CA VAL A 132 5.31 4.49 -4.91
C VAL A 132 5.16 2.98 -4.80
N ASP A 133 6.18 2.34 -4.24
CA ASP A 133 6.23 0.89 -4.03
C ASP A 133 5.74 0.53 -2.62
N MET A 134 4.64 -0.23 -2.54
CA MET A 134 4.12 -0.77 -1.27
C MET A 134 4.25 -2.30 -1.26
N TRP A 135 5.25 -2.85 -0.53
CA TRP A 135 5.58 -4.28 -0.44
C TRP A 135 5.83 -4.96 -1.80
N GLY A 136 6.52 -4.28 -2.70
CA GLY A 136 6.79 -4.74 -4.05
C GLY A 136 8.21 -5.23 -4.28
N GLN A 137 8.54 -5.33 -5.56
CA GLN A 137 9.83 -5.73 -6.07
C GLN A 137 9.99 -5.28 -7.53
N ILE A 138 11.19 -5.43 -8.06
CA ILE A 138 11.51 -5.49 -9.48
C ILE A 138 12.14 -6.86 -9.78
N PRO A 139 11.95 -7.49 -10.96
CA PRO A 139 12.51 -8.80 -11.22
C PRO A 139 14.05 -8.80 -11.17
N ASP A 140 14.65 -7.72 -11.65
CA ASP A 140 16.09 -7.47 -11.58
C ASP A 140 16.32 -5.96 -11.36
N THR A 141 17.20 -5.61 -10.43
CA THR A 141 17.57 -4.21 -10.17
C THR A 141 18.44 -3.61 -11.27
N GLU A 142 19.05 -4.43 -12.13
CA GLU A 142 19.81 -3.94 -13.29
C GLU A 142 18.96 -3.18 -14.30
N PHE A 143 17.64 -3.43 -14.34
CA PHE A 143 16.69 -2.65 -15.12
C PHE A 143 16.64 -1.19 -14.70
N ILE A 144 17.05 -0.86 -13.46
CA ILE A 144 17.16 0.53 -13.04
C ILE A 144 18.52 1.05 -13.55
N SER A 145 18.53 1.75 -14.67
CA SER A 145 19.73 2.41 -15.20
C SER A 145 20.12 3.63 -14.37
N PHE A 146 21.36 4.13 -14.58
CA PHE A 146 21.80 5.39 -13.99
C PHE A 146 20.84 6.54 -14.36
N GLU A 147 20.46 6.66 -15.64
CA GLU A 147 19.58 7.73 -16.12
C GLU A 147 18.19 7.68 -15.45
N GLU A 148 17.62 6.50 -15.30
CA GLU A 148 16.32 6.32 -14.64
C GLU A 148 16.40 6.65 -13.15
N ALA A 149 17.45 6.21 -12.45
CA ALA A 149 17.65 6.51 -11.04
C ALA A 149 17.79 8.02 -10.77
N GLN A 150 18.37 8.78 -11.73
CA GLN A 150 18.48 10.24 -11.65
C GLN A 150 17.15 10.95 -11.92
N LYS A 151 16.26 10.39 -12.75
CA LYS A 151 15.03 11.05 -13.20
C LYS A 151 13.77 10.61 -12.47
N ILE A 152 13.77 9.39 -11.93
CA ILE A 152 12.58 8.74 -11.38
C ILE A 152 12.88 8.33 -9.93
N PRO A 153 12.62 9.22 -8.96
CA PRO A 153 12.74 8.86 -7.56
C PRO A 153 11.75 7.76 -7.17
N ILE A 154 12.09 6.98 -6.13
CA ILE A 154 11.21 5.94 -5.57
C ILE A 154 10.99 6.10 -4.06
N ILE A 155 9.75 5.90 -3.60
CA ILE A 155 9.43 5.69 -2.18
C ILE A 155 8.91 4.27 -1.99
N MET A 156 9.44 3.58 -0.98
CA MET A 156 9.17 2.19 -0.66
C MET A 156 8.62 2.06 0.76
N PHE A 157 7.63 1.19 0.94
CA PHE A 157 7.07 0.82 2.25
C PHE A 157 7.09 -0.70 2.39
N HIS A 158 7.75 -1.23 3.42
CA HIS A 158 7.92 -2.69 3.54
C HIS A 158 8.05 -3.13 5.01
N GLY A 159 7.52 -4.31 5.34
CA GLY A 159 7.69 -4.93 6.66
C GLY A 159 8.86 -5.93 6.69
N THR A 160 9.65 -5.96 7.76
CA THR A 160 10.87 -6.80 7.82
C THR A 160 10.60 -8.30 7.94
N ALA A 161 9.38 -8.70 8.31
CA ALA A 161 8.98 -10.11 8.41
C ALA A 161 8.16 -10.54 7.18
N ASP A 162 8.18 -9.77 6.10
CA ASP A 162 7.57 -10.15 4.83
C ASP A 162 8.37 -11.27 4.17
N SER A 163 7.84 -12.49 4.25
CA SER A 163 8.36 -13.69 3.60
C SER A 163 7.49 -14.14 2.42
N SER A 164 6.71 -13.21 1.85
CA SER A 164 5.87 -13.49 0.68
C SER A 164 6.71 -13.64 -0.60
N ARG A 165 6.05 -13.60 -1.77
CA ARG A 165 6.74 -13.58 -3.07
C ARG A 165 7.55 -12.31 -3.32
N SER A 166 7.35 -11.27 -2.51
CA SER A 166 8.12 -10.02 -2.55
C SER A 166 8.67 -9.78 -1.15
N PRO A 167 9.71 -10.52 -0.75
CA PRO A 167 10.24 -10.44 0.60
C PRO A 167 10.99 -9.11 0.82
N TYR A 168 11.20 -8.75 2.09
CA TYR A 168 11.78 -7.45 2.48
C TYR A 168 13.12 -7.14 1.78
N GLU A 169 13.95 -8.16 1.56
CA GLU A 169 15.23 -8.06 0.86
C GLU A 169 15.10 -7.43 -0.53
N LYS A 170 13.95 -7.55 -1.18
CA LYS A 170 13.71 -6.91 -2.48
C LYS A 170 13.70 -5.38 -2.40
N SER A 171 13.17 -4.80 -1.33
CA SER A 171 13.26 -3.35 -1.13
C SER A 171 14.67 -2.91 -0.74
N LEU A 172 15.42 -3.73 -0.01
CA LEU A 172 16.84 -3.47 0.27
C LEU A 172 17.68 -3.45 -1.01
N GLN A 173 17.46 -4.40 -1.92
CA GLN A 173 18.15 -4.46 -3.21
C GLN A 173 17.88 -3.21 -4.06
N ILE A 174 16.63 -2.73 -4.09
CA ILE A 174 16.27 -1.50 -4.81
C ILE A 174 16.93 -0.28 -4.13
N ALA A 175 16.90 -0.19 -2.81
CA ALA A 175 17.54 0.88 -2.04
C ALA A 175 19.06 0.94 -2.33
N GLU A 176 19.75 -0.21 -2.24
CA GLU A 176 21.17 -0.34 -2.56
C GLU A 176 21.46 0.08 -4.01
N ARG A 177 20.63 -0.33 -4.97
CA ARG A 177 20.76 0.08 -6.37
C ARG A 177 20.67 1.59 -6.52
N TYR A 178 19.69 2.24 -5.90
CA TYR A 178 19.54 3.70 -5.94
C TYR A 178 20.70 4.42 -5.26
N GLN A 179 21.17 3.91 -4.11
CA GLN A 179 22.32 4.45 -3.41
C GLN A 179 23.57 4.41 -4.30
N ASN A 180 23.84 3.27 -4.93
CA ASN A 180 25.00 3.07 -5.80
C ASN A 180 24.95 3.94 -7.06
N LEU A 181 23.76 4.22 -7.58
CA LEU A 181 23.56 5.09 -8.74
C LEU A 181 23.42 6.57 -8.39
N GLY A 182 23.44 6.94 -7.10
CA GLY A 182 23.23 8.31 -6.64
C GLY A 182 21.83 8.85 -6.93
N GLY A 183 20.82 7.98 -7.06
CA GLY A 183 19.42 8.35 -7.29
C GLY A 183 18.68 8.69 -5.99
N CYS A 184 17.53 9.34 -6.10
CA CYS A 184 16.70 9.65 -4.93
C CYS A 184 15.78 8.47 -4.54
N TYR A 185 15.89 8.00 -3.30
CA TYR A 185 15.03 6.92 -2.78
C TYR A 185 14.65 7.09 -1.30
N GLN A 186 13.46 6.64 -0.91
CA GLN A 186 13.05 6.60 0.49
C GLN A 186 12.59 5.20 0.84
N LEU A 187 13.14 4.60 1.90
CA LEU A 187 12.69 3.31 2.41
C LEU A 187 12.07 3.46 3.80
N HIS A 188 10.78 3.14 3.91
CA HIS A 188 10.02 3.15 5.14
C HIS A 188 9.77 1.70 5.61
N THR A 189 10.44 1.31 6.67
CA THR A 189 10.47 -0.06 7.16
C THR A 189 9.60 -0.25 8.39
N LYS A 190 8.81 -1.33 8.45
CA LYS A 190 8.11 -1.72 9.68
C LYS A 190 8.69 -2.99 10.27
N THR A 191 9.46 -2.84 11.34
CA THR A 191 10.08 -3.96 12.04
C THR A 191 9.02 -4.95 12.55
N GLY A 192 9.21 -6.23 12.24
CA GLY A 192 8.35 -7.35 12.65
C GLY A 192 7.04 -7.46 11.86
N ALA A 193 6.74 -6.55 10.93
CA ALA A 193 5.52 -6.65 10.14
C ALA A 193 5.69 -7.57 8.93
N GLY A 194 4.68 -8.39 8.65
CA GLY A 194 4.59 -9.19 7.42
C GLY A 194 3.99 -8.44 6.24
N HIS A 195 3.68 -9.17 5.16
CA HIS A 195 3.15 -8.61 3.92
C HIS A 195 1.88 -7.78 4.11
N THR A 196 1.91 -6.51 3.69
CA THR A 196 0.80 -5.53 3.82
C THR A 196 0.36 -5.21 5.25
N GLN A 197 1.20 -5.46 6.24
CA GLN A 197 0.88 -5.28 7.66
C GLN A 197 1.64 -4.10 8.29
N GLY A 198 1.11 -3.58 9.38
CA GLY A 198 1.83 -2.67 10.28
C GLY A 198 2.09 -1.25 9.77
N ILE A 199 1.90 -0.98 8.49
CA ILE A 199 2.03 0.35 7.90
C ILE A 199 0.63 0.86 7.53
N SER A 200 0.23 1.95 8.18
CA SER A 200 -1.07 2.55 7.97
C SER A 200 -1.17 3.20 6.59
N LYS A 201 -2.36 3.14 5.97
CA LYS A 201 -2.64 3.87 4.73
C LYS A 201 -2.52 5.40 4.91
N TYR A 202 -2.75 5.91 6.12
CA TYR A 202 -2.59 7.33 6.44
C TYR A 202 -1.13 7.73 6.42
N TYR A 203 -0.26 6.91 7.02
CA TYR A 203 1.19 7.08 6.95
C TYR A 203 1.69 7.02 5.51
N ILE A 204 1.27 6.01 4.74
CA ILE A 204 1.65 5.87 3.32
C ILE A 204 1.24 7.12 2.54
N ALA A 205 -0.02 7.55 2.64
CA ALA A 205 -0.52 8.70 1.89
C ALA A 205 0.20 10.00 2.28
N GLU A 206 0.50 10.17 3.57
CA GLU A 206 1.23 11.34 4.09
C GLU A 206 2.67 11.38 3.60
N LYS A 207 3.44 10.30 3.80
CA LYS A 207 4.85 10.27 3.38
C LYS A 207 4.99 10.29 1.86
N THR A 208 4.07 9.64 1.13
CA THR A 208 4.00 9.75 -0.33
C THR A 208 3.70 11.18 -0.78
N GLY A 209 2.75 11.89 -0.12
CA GLY A 209 2.47 13.29 -0.45
C GLY A 209 3.69 14.20 -0.26
N CYS A 210 4.49 13.94 0.77
CA CYS A 210 5.75 14.66 1.01
C CYS A 210 6.85 14.34 0.02
N PHE A 211 7.00 13.06 -0.29
CA PHE A 211 7.90 12.59 -1.32
C PHE A 211 7.58 13.27 -2.66
N ILE A 212 6.31 13.23 -3.10
CA ILE A 212 5.88 13.91 -4.32
C ILE A 212 6.15 15.40 -4.27
N LYS A 213 5.81 16.09 -3.16
CA LYS A 213 6.08 17.53 -3.04
C LYS A 213 7.58 17.84 -3.16
N ARG A 214 8.46 17.05 -2.55
CA ARG A 214 9.91 17.23 -2.67
C ARG A 214 10.39 17.05 -4.11
N ILE A 215 9.83 16.09 -4.85
CA ILE A 215 10.14 15.90 -6.27
C ILE A 215 9.68 17.12 -7.08
N LEU A 216 8.50 17.65 -6.80
CA LEU A 216 7.97 18.83 -7.50
C LEU A 216 8.72 20.12 -7.13
N CYS A 217 9.44 20.14 -6.01
CA CYS A 217 10.29 21.25 -5.57
C CYS A 217 11.80 20.99 -5.81
N ASP A 218 12.16 19.98 -6.59
CA ASP A 218 13.56 19.61 -6.90
C ASP A 218 14.45 19.43 -5.65
N SER A 219 13.87 18.94 -4.56
CA SER A 219 14.51 18.86 -3.23
C SER A 219 14.44 17.44 -2.63
N CYS A 220 14.63 16.42 -3.47
CA CYS A 220 14.48 15.03 -3.06
C CYS A 220 15.65 14.59 -2.15
N ASN A 221 15.33 13.91 -1.05
CA ASN A 221 16.32 13.39 -0.10
C ASN A 221 16.20 11.88 -0.01
N SER A 222 17.36 11.22 0.05
CA SER A 222 17.44 9.79 0.26
C SER A 222 17.60 9.42 1.73
N PHE A 223 16.81 8.47 2.22
CA PHE A 223 16.94 7.96 3.59
C PHE A 223 16.19 6.63 3.77
N GLU A 224 16.57 5.94 4.84
CA GLU A 224 15.88 4.75 5.34
C GLU A 224 15.40 5.02 6.76
N THR A 225 14.17 4.63 7.10
CA THR A 225 13.57 4.97 8.40
C THR A 225 12.55 3.93 8.86
N GLU A 226 12.42 3.77 10.17
CA GLU A 226 11.36 2.95 10.77
C GLU A 226 10.01 3.68 10.72
N VAL A 227 8.95 2.93 10.45
CA VAL A 227 7.58 3.41 10.40
C VAL A 227 7.08 3.69 11.81
N ASP A 228 7.04 4.97 12.12
CA ASP A 228 6.26 5.53 13.20
C ASP A 228 4.93 6.09 12.67
N ASN A 229 3.87 5.30 12.81
CA ASN A 229 2.52 5.70 12.42
C ASN A 229 1.94 6.82 13.31
N GLN A 230 2.61 7.24 14.39
CA GLN A 230 2.19 8.35 15.25
C GLN A 230 2.77 9.69 14.76
N ASN A 231 3.99 9.69 14.21
CA ASN A 231 4.60 10.87 13.61
C ASN A 231 4.26 11.00 12.11
N LEU A 232 3.01 11.35 11.85
CA LEU A 232 2.53 11.63 10.50
C LEU A 232 3.15 12.91 9.96
N LYS A 233 3.51 13.88 10.80
CA LYS A 233 3.92 15.22 10.36
C LYS A 233 5.05 15.19 9.35
N CYS A 234 4.89 16.06 8.37
CA CYS A 234 5.87 16.38 7.37
C CYS A 234 6.02 17.89 7.36
N ASN A 235 7.18 18.39 7.78
CA ASN A 235 7.44 19.82 7.70
C ASN A 235 7.42 20.22 6.22
N ASN A 236 6.51 21.12 5.87
CA ASN A 236 6.27 21.59 4.51
C ASN A 236 5.66 20.56 3.54
N GLY A 237 4.77 19.65 3.95
CA GLY A 237 4.00 18.77 3.03
C GLY A 237 2.86 19.47 2.25
N LEU A 238 2.23 18.78 1.29
CA LEU A 238 0.87 19.14 0.82
C LEU A 238 -0.08 18.72 1.95
N PHE A 239 -0.37 19.66 2.84
CA PHE A 239 -1.07 19.36 4.09
C PHE A 239 -2.54 19.02 3.87
N LEU A 240 -3.00 18.04 4.65
CA LEU A 240 -4.39 18.00 5.08
C LEU A 240 -4.51 18.78 6.37
N ASP A 241 -5.34 19.82 6.41
CA ASP A 241 -5.79 20.45 7.66
C ASP A 241 -6.55 19.46 8.58
N LYS A 242 -6.88 18.28 8.07
CA LYS A 242 -7.53 17.20 8.81
C LYS A 242 -6.59 16.00 8.89
N THR A 243 -5.69 16.07 9.87
CA THR A 243 -5.12 14.87 10.52
C THR A 243 -6.27 13.95 10.98
N PRO A 244 -6.04 12.64 11.25
CA PRO A 244 -7.05 11.84 11.93
C PRO A 244 -7.50 12.61 13.17
N LEU A 245 -8.81 12.76 13.38
CA LEU A 245 -9.41 13.55 14.46
C LEU A 245 -8.50 13.56 15.70
N ASN A 246 -8.18 14.73 16.25
CA ASN A 246 -7.53 14.85 17.54
C ASN A 246 -8.42 14.17 18.60
N ARG A 247 -8.27 12.86 18.78
CA ARG A 247 -9.02 12.05 19.73
C ARG A 247 -8.31 12.10 21.07
N THR A 248 -9.01 12.57 22.09
CA THR A 248 -8.56 12.46 23.48
C THR A 248 -8.76 11.03 23.98
N TYR A 249 -7.78 10.46 24.68
CA TYR A 249 -7.91 9.16 25.33
C TYR A 249 -7.91 9.33 26.85
N ILE A 250 -8.64 8.45 27.53
CA ILE A 250 -8.73 8.42 28.99
C ILE A 250 -7.78 7.39 29.59
N LYS A 251 -7.59 7.42 30.91
CA LYS A 251 -6.93 6.32 31.61
C LYS A 251 -8.00 5.42 32.19
N LEU A 252 -8.05 4.16 31.73
CA LEU A 252 -8.88 3.13 32.34
C LEU A 252 -8.11 2.37 33.41
N ASP A 253 -8.81 1.86 34.40
CA ASP A 253 -8.25 0.92 35.37
C ASP A 253 -7.76 -0.34 34.63
N PRO A 254 -6.46 -0.68 34.73
CA PRO A 254 -5.90 -1.86 34.08
C PRO A 254 -6.62 -3.17 34.43
N THR A 255 -7.21 -3.27 35.62
CA THR A 255 -7.94 -4.47 36.07
C THR A 255 -9.21 -4.72 35.25
N LEU A 256 -9.84 -3.67 34.72
CA LEU A 256 -11.04 -3.76 33.90
C LEU A 256 -10.74 -4.22 32.46
N LEU A 257 -9.50 -4.01 32.00
CA LEU A 257 -9.11 -4.30 30.62
C LEU A 257 -9.23 -5.79 30.26
N ILE A 258 -9.07 -6.67 31.25
CA ILE A 258 -9.16 -8.12 31.05
C ILE A 258 -10.54 -8.56 30.54
N HIS A 259 -11.60 -7.81 30.89
CA HIS A 259 -12.97 -8.11 30.47
C HIS A 259 -13.19 -7.95 28.96
N TYR A 260 -12.40 -7.11 28.29
CA TYR A 260 -12.42 -6.92 26.84
C TYR A 260 -11.57 -7.96 26.10
N SER A 261 -10.64 -8.63 26.79
CA SER A 261 -9.79 -9.66 26.18
C SER A 261 -10.61 -10.86 25.68
N GLY A 262 -10.12 -11.51 24.63
CA GLY A 262 -10.73 -12.72 24.07
C GLY A 262 -10.69 -12.79 22.56
N THR A 263 -11.35 -13.80 22.01
CA THR A 263 -11.49 -13.99 20.56
C THR A 263 -12.88 -13.56 20.11
N TYR A 264 -12.94 -12.70 19.10
CA TYR A 264 -14.17 -12.27 18.44
C TYR A 264 -14.23 -12.83 17.01
N ARG A 265 -15.44 -13.06 16.50
CA ARG A 265 -15.69 -13.52 15.12
C ARG A 265 -16.69 -12.64 14.41
N THR A 266 -16.34 -12.14 13.22
CA THR A 266 -17.24 -11.31 12.41
C THR A 266 -18.46 -12.11 11.94
N ILE A 267 -19.62 -11.45 11.82
CA ILE A 267 -20.90 -12.09 11.48
C ILE A 267 -21.04 -12.40 9.97
N LYS A 268 -20.16 -11.88 9.10
CA LYS A 268 -20.19 -12.09 7.63
C LYS A 268 -19.74 -13.51 7.19
N LYS A 269 -20.10 -13.92 5.97
CA LYS A 269 -19.82 -15.27 5.36
C LYS A 269 -18.39 -15.80 5.56
N ARG A 270 -17.36 -14.95 5.56
CA ARG A 270 -15.94 -15.35 5.74
C ARG A 270 -15.43 -15.34 7.19
N LYS A 271 -16.30 -15.14 8.20
CA LYS A 271 -16.05 -15.22 9.67
C LYS A 271 -14.58 -14.98 10.08
N ARG A 272 -14.10 -13.73 9.98
CA ARG A 272 -12.74 -13.36 10.39
C ARG A 272 -12.59 -13.43 11.91
N LYS A 273 -11.44 -13.91 12.37
CA LYS A 273 -11.05 -13.96 13.79
C LYS A 273 -10.35 -12.67 14.17
N ILE A 274 -10.73 -12.08 15.30
CA ILE A 274 -10.08 -10.93 15.93
C ILE A 274 -9.67 -11.38 17.32
N THR A 275 -8.40 -11.21 17.68
CA THR A 275 -7.93 -11.55 19.03
C THR A 275 -7.56 -10.26 19.75
N ILE A 276 -8.16 -10.06 20.90
CA ILE A 276 -7.85 -8.95 21.81
C ILE A 276 -7.12 -9.54 23.01
N VAL A 277 -5.95 -8.98 23.33
CA VAL A 277 -5.11 -9.41 24.45
C VAL A 277 -4.81 -8.22 25.36
N VAL A 278 -4.64 -8.50 26.65
CA VAL A 278 -4.08 -7.53 27.59
C VAL A 278 -2.62 -7.91 27.80
N ASP A 279 -1.75 -6.91 27.73
CA ASP A 279 -0.33 -7.04 28.02
C ASP A 279 0.14 -5.77 28.75
N ASN A 280 0.81 -5.94 29.89
CA ASN A 280 1.28 -4.84 30.75
C ASN A 280 0.24 -3.73 31.01
N GLY A 281 -1.00 -4.12 31.34
CA GLY A 281 -2.08 -3.18 31.65
C GLY A 281 -2.57 -2.38 30.43
N GLN A 282 -2.38 -2.91 29.23
CA GLN A 282 -2.77 -2.28 27.97
C GLN A 282 -3.46 -3.28 27.04
N LEU A 283 -4.53 -2.85 26.36
CA LEU A 283 -5.21 -3.64 25.34
C LEU A 283 -4.49 -3.58 24.00
N PHE A 284 -4.43 -4.73 23.33
CA PHE A 284 -3.91 -4.87 21.98
C PHE A 284 -4.84 -5.73 21.13
N ILE A 285 -4.96 -5.39 19.85
CA ILE A 285 -5.33 -6.37 18.84
C ILE A 285 -4.08 -7.18 18.47
N HIS A 286 -4.22 -8.49 18.34
CA HIS A 286 -3.10 -9.40 18.08
C HIS A 286 -3.50 -10.45 17.04
N ASP A 287 -2.70 -10.59 15.98
CA ASP A 287 -2.71 -11.75 15.11
C ASP A 287 -1.48 -12.63 15.38
N LYS A 288 -1.68 -13.74 16.09
CA LYS A 288 -0.60 -14.67 16.44
C LYS A 288 0.11 -15.27 15.22
N LYS A 289 -0.53 -15.33 14.05
CA LYS A 289 0.08 -15.95 12.86
C LYS A 289 1.16 -15.07 12.23
N SER A 290 0.99 -13.77 12.35
CA SER A 290 1.87 -12.78 11.74
C SER A 290 2.66 -11.99 12.79
N GLU A 291 2.49 -12.34 14.06
CA GLU A 291 2.99 -11.61 15.22
C GLU A 291 2.56 -10.13 15.27
N PHE A 292 1.64 -9.72 14.39
CA PHE A 292 1.14 -8.36 14.36
C PHE A 292 0.40 -8.03 15.65
N LYS A 293 0.80 -6.92 16.28
CA LYS A 293 0.22 -6.43 17.52
C LYS A 293 0.08 -4.91 17.46
N ALA A 294 -1.14 -4.40 17.67
CA ALA A 294 -1.40 -2.96 17.70
C ALA A 294 -2.17 -2.54 18.96
N LYS A 295 -1.75 -1.42 19.54
CA LYS A 295 -2.27 -0.89 20.81
C LYS A 295 -3.65 -0.27 20.60
N LEU A 296 -4.59 -0.56 21.51
CA LEU A 296 -5.93 0.02 21.55
C LEU A 296 -6.02 1.10 22.62
N TYR A 297 -6.19 2.35 22.20
CA TYR A 297 -6.30 3.51 23.09
C TYR A 297 -7.77 3.74 23.48
N PRO A 298 -8.10 3.84 24.78
CA PRO A 298 -9.48 4.04 25.22
C PRO A 298 -9.92 5.50 25.00
N GLU A 299 -10.97 5.70 24.22
CA GLU A 299 -11.67 6.98 24.06
C GLU A 299 -12.79 7.13 25.10
N SER A 300 -13.42 6.01 25.48
CA SER A 300 -14.40 5.90 26.56
C SER A 300 -14.19 4.57 27.31
N GLU A 301 -15.07 4.22 28.25
CA GLU A 301 -15.07 2.90 28.89
C GLU A 301 -15.23 1.75 27.89
N ASN A 302 -16.01 1.96 26.83
CA ASN A 302 -16.35 0.91 25.86
C ASN A 302 -15.79 1.16 24.48
N ASP A 303 -15.31 2.38 24.20
CA ASP A 303 -14.78 2.77 22.91
C ASP A 303 -13.26 2.89 22.94
N PHE A 304 -12.63 2.27 21.96
CA PHE A 304 -11.19 2.25 21.77
C PHE A 304 -10.86 2.56 20.31
N TYR A 305 -9.65 3.01 20.05
CA TYR A 305 -9.18 3.25 18.70
C TYR A 305 -7.70 2.89 18.56
N ILE A 306 -7.27 2.67 17.32
CA ILE A 306 -5.85 2.56 16.97
C ILE A 306 -5.40 3.98 16.59
N LYS A 307 -4.35 4.55 17.19
CA LYS A 307 -3.89 5.92 16.84
C LYS A 307 -3.41 6.00 15.40
N GLU A 308 -2.84 4.89 14.96
CA GLU A 308 -2.15 4.70 13.71
C GLU A 308 -3.11 4.55 12.52
N ASP A 309 -4.38 4.24 12.75
CA ASP A 309 -5.35 3.96 11.69
C ASP A 309 -6.73 4.50 12.10
N ASN A 310 -7.59 4.87 11.16
CA ASN A 310 -8.94 5.36 11.48
C ASN A 310 -9.87 4.16 11.77
N ILE A 311 -9.48 3.37 12.77
CA ILE A 311 -10.17 2.20 13.23
C ILE A 311 -10.61 2.42 14.66
N GLN A 312 -11.91 2.34 14.87
CA GLN A 312 -12.55 2.41 16.18
C GLN A 312 -13.15 1.05 16.54
N PHE A 313 -13.18 0.75 17.82
CA PHE A 313 -13.69 -0.48 18.43
C PHE A 313 -14.65 -0.07 19.54
N SER A 314 -15.91 -0.51 19.45
CA SER A 314 -16.92 -0.33 20.49
C SER A 314 -17.30 -1.70 21.03
N PHE A 315 -16.99 -1.93 22.30
CA PHE A 315 -17.30 -3.17 23.00
C PHE A 315 -18.70 -3.10 23.62
N HIS A 316 -19.50 -4.14 23.39
CA HIS A 316 -20.87 -4.19 23.87
C HIS A 316 -21.00 -5.21 25.00
N LYS A 317 -21.56 -4.74 26.12
CA LYS A 317 -21.85 -5.54 27.30
C LYS A 317 -23.30 -6.03 27.25
N ASN A 318 -23.58 -7.21 27.80
CA ASN A 318 -24.95 -7.64 28.07
C ASN A 318 -25.48 -7.01 29.37
N GLU A 319 -26.72 -7.32 29.73
CA GLU A 319 -27.38 -6.85 30.98
C GLU A 319 -26.61 -7.19 32.26
N LYS A 320 -25.72 -8.18 32.23
CA LYS A 320 -24.86 -8.58 33.36
C LYS A 320 -23.49 -7.87 33.35
N GLY A 321 -23.31 -6.86 32.49
CA GLY A 321 -22.04 -6.14 32.34
C GLY A 321 -20.93 -6.91 31.64
N LYS A 322 -21.19 -8.12 31.11
CA LYS A 322 -20.18 -8.95 30.44
C LYS A 322 -20.06 -8.55 28.98
N VAL A 323 -18.84 -8.26 28.51
CA VAL A 323 -18.57 -8.02 27.08
C VAL A 323 -18.93 -9.26 26.26
N THR A 324 -19.89 -9.13 25.35
CA THR A 324 -20.39 -10.23 24.49
C THR A 324 -20.09 -10.00 23.02
N SER A 325 -19.89 -8.75 22.60
CA SER A 325 -19.61 -8.44 21.20
C SER A 325 -18.76 -7.18 21.07
N LEU A 326 -18.31 -6.96 19.83
CA LEU A 326 -17.46 -5.86 19.41
C LEU A 326 -18.00 -5.37 18.06
N THR A 327 -18.21 -4.07 17.95
CA THR A 327 -18.33 -3.38 16.66
C THR A 327 -17.00 -2.71 16.37
N PHE A 328 -16.48 -2.83 15.16
CA PHE A 328 -15.35 -2.01 14.74
C PHE A 328 -15.67 -1.29 13.45
N PHE A 329 -15.26 -0.02 13.39
CA PHE A 329 -15.46 0.87 12.27
C PHE A 329 -14.15 1.02 11.53
N ILE A 330 -14.14 0.70 10.24
CA ILE A 330 -12.98 0.94 9.36
C ILE A 330 -13.46 1.85 8.23
N ASP A 331 -12.96 3.09 8.17
CA ASP A 331 -13.33 4.05 7.13
C ASP A 331 -14.86 4.24 7.00
N ALA A 332 -15.52 4.45 8.14
CA ALA A 332 -16.99 4.55 8.26
C ALA A 332 -17.78 3.27 7.90
N LYS A 333 -17.13 2.14 7.64
CA LYS A 333 -17.81 0.84 7.51
C LYS A 333 -17.90 0.14 8.86
N GLU A 334 -19.13 -0.13 9.28
CA GLU A 334 -19.42 -0.90 10.48
C GLU A 334 -19.22 -2.41 10.25
N ILE A 335 -18.50 -3.06 11.17
CA ILE A 335 -18.33 -4.51 11.17
C ILE A 335 -18.60 -5.05 12.57
N ASN A 336 -19.62 -5.91 12.66
CA ASN A 336 -20.01 -6.55 13.91
C ASN A 336 -19.33 -7.92 14.08
N ALA A 337 -18.84 -8.17 15.30
CA ALA A 337 -18.19 -9.40 15.71
C ALA A 337 -18.70 -9.89 17.07
N GLN A 338 -18.97 -11.18 17.18
CA GLN A 338 -19.43 -11.82 18.42
C GLN A 338 -18.23 -12.38 19.18
N LYS A 339 -18.18 -12.17 20.49
CA LYS A 339 -17.19 -12.80 21.35
C LYS A 339 -17.47 -14.30 21.37
N LYS A 340 -16.44 -15.10 21.12
CA LYS A 340 -16.56 -16.55 21.32
C LYS A 340 -16.81 -16.82 22.79
N LYS A 341 -17.76 -17.72 23.05
CA LYS A 341 -18.00 -18.26 24.39
C LYS A 341 -16.75 -18.92 24.95
#